data_AF-A0A357J2W6-F1
#
_entry.id   AF-A0A357J2W6-F1
#
_cell.length_a   1.000
_cell.length_b   1.000
_cell.length_c   1.000
_cell.angle_alpha   90.00
_cell.angle_beta   90.00
_cell.angle_gamma   90.00
#
_symmetry.space_group_name_H-M   'P 1'
#
loop_
_entity.id
_entity.type
_entity.pdbx_description
1 polymer ?
#
loop_
_entity_poly.entity_id
_entity_poly.type
_entity_poly.pdbx_seq_one_letter_code
_entity_poly.pdbx_strand_id
1 'polypeptide(L)'
;MTNLESRIIQSLNPDLSADDCALIEHGGQPYLYTTDSLAESTHFRLDWSTPADIAFKLLHVNLSDLTAAGGEPEFCLLNLGLPEPADEEFITEFASSFRALLSEFPCSLVGGDTFRSRGYLFSLTLSGPALYPRFRRASQNDGLFLSGHVGMSRLGYDLLEKSGRPADLEKNPEWRNPERMAASPMQLAEMNERKNEMPEEKRLEVAAIRRHLRPEANLQAARQLNALQSQAFPISGAMDLSDGIFIDCQRFAESSGHNLDVNLESLPVLPPVSSRGAHYAASSGEELELLVSSPSDLPDDFARIGEFGESADAPRARFFLNGKEVVSDPGFEHFRASRD
;
A
#
# COMPACT_ATOMS: atom_id res chain seq x y z
N MET A 1 24.56 0.07 -1.02
CA MET A 1 24.61 1.08 0.06
C MET A 1 23.25 1.03 0.72
N THR A 2 23.18 0.74 2.02
CA THR A 2 21.91 0.77 2.74
C THR A 2 21.30 2.17 2.66
N ASN A 3 19.99 2.26 2.40
CA ASN A 3 19.31 3.55 2.30
C ASN A 3 19.45 4.31 3.66
N LEU A 4 19.26 5.64 3.65
CA LEU A 4 19.46 6.47 4.85
C LEU A 4 18.57 6.03 6.02
N GLU A 5 17.34 5.65 5.72
CA GLU A 5 16.33 5.20 6.69
C GLU A 5 16.80 3.93 7.43
N SER A 6 17.14 2.86 6.70
CA SER A 6 17.66 1.62 7.28
C SER A 6 18.89 1.87 8.15
N ARG A 7 19.77 2.79 7.75
CA ARG A 7 20.95 3.17 8.55
C ARG A 7 20.57 3.84 9.87
N ILE A 8 19.58 4.74 9.87
CA ILE A 8 19.11 5.41 11.08
C ILE A 8 18.47 4.37 12.01
N ILE A 9 17.55 3.55 11.50
CA ILE A 9 16.85 2.54 12.29
C ILE A 9 17.82 1.54 12.91
N GLN A 10 18.73 0.97 12.10
CA GLN A 10 19.75 0.04 12.60
C GLN A 10 20.69 0.68 13.61
N SER A 11 20.97 1.98 13.51
CA SER A 11 21.80 2.68 14.50
C SER A 11 21.09 2.89 15.84
N LEU A 12 19.76 3.01 15.84
CA LEU A 12 18.95 3.16 17.04
C LEU A 12 18.67 1.82 17.71
N ASN A 13 18.43 0.77 16.91
CA ASN A 13 18.25 -0.59 17.39
C ASN A 13 18.75 -1.59 16.33
N PRO A 14 19.98 -2.11 16.47
CA PRO A 14 20.56 -3.07 15.53
C PRO A 14 19.78 -4.38 15.41
N ASP A 15 19.01 -4.73 16.46
CA ASP A 15 18.26 -5.98 16.55
C ASP A 15 16.79 -5.79 16.10
N LEU A 16 16.39 -4.59 15.65
CA LEU A 16 15.03 -4.35 15.21
C LEU A 16 14.78 -5.04 13.86
N SER A 17 13.71 -5.85 13.81
CA SER A 17 13.24 -6.44 12.56
C SER A 17 12.83 -5.33 11.58
N ALA A 18 13.15 -5.51 10.31
CA ALA A 18 12.75 -4.60 9.24
C ALA A 18 11.35 -4.93 8.70
N ASP A 19 10.42 -5.35 9.56
CA ASP A 19 9.03 -5.66 9.19
C ASP A 19 8.13 -4.42 9.28
N ASP A 20 6.96 -4.47 8.62
CA ASP A 20 5.98 -3.36 8.57
C ASP A 20 5.37 -3.05 9.96
N CYS A 21 5.37 -4.04 10.85
CA CYS A 21 4.79 -3.94 12.18
C CYS A 21 5.74 -4.45 13.26
N ALA A 22 5.76 -3.76 14.40
CA ALA A 22 6.36 -4.28 15.61
C ALA A 22 5.39 -5.25 16.31
N LEU A 23 5.83 -6.48 16.56
CA LEU A 23 5.11 -7.45 17.38
C LEU A 23 5.51 -7.34 18.85
N ILE A 24 4.52 -7.12 19.71
CA ILE A 24 4.66 -7.07 21.18
C ILE A 24 3.62 -8.03 21.78
N GLU A 25 4.03 -8.84 22.76
CA GLU A 25 3.10 -9.72 23.47
C GLU A 25 2.46 -8.99 24.67
N HIS A 26 1.13 -8.94 24.69
CA HIS A 26 0.35 -8.46 25.83
C HIS A 26 -0.36 -9.62 26.51
N GLY A 27 0.10 -10.01 27.71
CA GLY A 27 -0.51 -11.13 28.44
C GLY A 27 -0.46 -12.46 27.66
N GLY A 28 0.57 -12.65 26.83
CA GLY A 28 0.74 -13.82 25.96
C GLY A 28 -0.08 -13.79 24.67
N GLN A 29 -0.71 -12.65 24.33
CA GLN A 29 -1.37 -12.46 23.04
C GLN A 29 -0.51 -11.58 22.12
N PRO A 30 -0.28 -12.00 20.87
CA PRO A 30 0.43 -11.19 19.86
C PRO A 30 -0.33 -9.90 19.52
N TYR A 31 0.37 -8.78 19.56
CA TYR A 31 -0.17 -7.45 19.28
C TYR A 31 0.77 -6.67 18.38
N LEU A 32 0.22 -6.08 17.32
CA LEU A 32 0.99 -5.38 16.30
C LEU A 32 0.85 -3.87 16.45
N TYR A 33 1.91 -3.16 16.10
CA TYR A 33 1.99 -1.71 16.05
C TYR A 33 2.65 -1.27 14.74
N THR A 34 2.00 -0.39 14.00
CA THR A 34 2.58 0.35 12.87
C THR A 34 2.46 1.85 13.13
N THR A 35 3.30 2.63 12.48
CA THR A 35 3.15 4.08 12.42
C THR A 35 3.55 4.60 11.05
N ASP A 36 2.69 5.44 10.49
CA ASP A 36 2.95 6.05 9.20
C ASP A 36 2.64 7.55 9.21
N SER A 37 3.23 8.30 8.28
CA SER A 37 3.16 9.76 8.25
C SER A 37 2.95 10.33 6.85
N LEU A 38 1.98 11.23 6.73
CA LEU A 38 1.75 12.04 5.54
C LEU A 38 2.21 13.48 5.76
N ALA A 39 3.13 13.93 4.93
CA ALA A 39 3.63 15.30 4.89
C ALA A 39 3.20 16.00 3.60
N GLU A 40 2.70 17.23 3.71
CA GLU A 40 2.38 18.10 2.58
C GLU A 40 3.61 18.30 1.68
N SER A 41 3.38 18.34 0.37
CA SER A 41 4.39 18.41 -0.70
C SER A 41 5.28 17.17 -0.86
N THR A 42 5.18 16.19 0.04
CA THR A 42 5.85 14.89 -0.09
C THR A 42 4.85 13.80 -0.47
N HIS A 43 3.75 13.67 0.27
CA HIS A 43 2.78 12.56 0.12
C HIS A 43 1.42 13.02 -0.43
N PHE A 44 1.13 14.32 -0.30
CA PHE A 44 -0.08 14.94 -0.84
C PHE A 44 0.19 16.42 -1.14
N ARG A 45 -0.69 17.02 -1.93
CA ARG A 45 -0.67 18.46 -2.22
C ARG A 45 -2.09 19.01 -2.10
N LEU A 46 -2.23 20.19 -1.50
CA LEU A 46 -3.54 20.81 -1.25
C LEU A 46 -4.24 21.29 -2.53
N ASP A 47 -3.53 21.40 -3.66
CA ASP A 47 -4.15 21.72 -4.94
C ASP A 47 -4.90 20.51 -5.55
N TRP A 48 -4.64 19.28 -5.08
CA TRP A 48 -5.34 18.08 -5.55
C TRP A 48 -6.07 17.29 -4.48
N SER A 49 -5.58 17.28 -3.25
CA SER A 49 -6.11 16.47 -2.16
C SER A 49 -7.02 17.30 -1.25
N THR A 50 -8.25 16.85 -1.08
CA THR A 50 -9.14 17.43 -0.07
C THR A 50 -8.79 16.93 1.33
N PRO A 51 -9.24 17.60 2.41
CA PRO A 51 -9.10 17.07 3.77
C PRO A 51 -9.60 15.64 3.92
N ALA A 52 -10.71 15.30 3.25
CA ALA A 52 -11.26 13.94 3.22
C ALA A 52 -10.35 12.92 2.51
N ASP A 53 -9.70 13.30 1.40
CA ASP A 53 -8.74 12.43 0.71
C ASP A 53 -7.53 12.11 1.61
N ILE A 54 -7.03 13.14 2.31
CA ILE A 54 -5.87 13.00 3.21
C ILE A 54 -6.24 12.13 4.42
N ALA A 55 -7.43 12.31 5.00
CA ALA A 55 -7.93 11.47 6.09
C ALA A 55 -8.05 9.99 5.66
N PHE A 56 -8.55 9.74 4.44
CA PHE A 56 -8.64 8.40 3.87
C PHE A 56 -7.25 7.79 3.69
N LYS A 57 -6.35 8.50 3.00
CA LYS A 57 -4.99 8.00 2.75
C LYS A 57 -4.28 7.68 4.08
N LEU A 58 -4.34 8.57 5.08
CA LEU A 58 -3.66 8.39 6.36
C LEU A 58 -4.08 7.10 7.09
N LEU A 59 -5.40 6.82 7.09
CA LEU A 59 -5.91 5.61 7.72
C LEU A 59 -5.54 4.36 6.91
N HIS A 60 -5.70 4.39 5.59
CA HIS A 60 -5.52 3.20 4.76
C HIS A 60 -4.05 2.78 4.60
N VAL A 61 -3.08 3.69 4.60
CA VAL A 61 -1.65 3.29 4.61
C VAL A 61 -1.32 2.51 5.89
N ASN A 62 -1.81 2.95 7.06
CA ASN A 62 -1.63 2.23 8.32
C ASN A 62 -2.41 0.90 8.37
N LEU A 63 -3.63 0.86 7.80
CA LEU A 63 -4.39 -0.39 7.68
C LEU A 63 -3.68 -1.40 6.78
N SER A 64 -3.00 -0.93 5.73
CA SER A 64 -2.21 -1.75 4.81
C SER A 64 -1.16 -2.56 5.57
N ASP A 65 -0.27 -1.88 6.29
CA ASP A 65 0.76 -2.50 7.13
C ASP A 65 0.16 -3.48 8.14
N LEU A 66 -0.79 -3.01 8.95
CA LEU A 66 -1.34 -3.79 10.06
C LEU A 66 -1.98 -5.08 9.56
N THR A 67 -2.77 -4.99 8.50
CA THR A 67 -3.53 -6.14 7.99
C THR A 67 -2.67 -7.06 7.14
N ALA A 68 -1.65 -6.54 6.44
CA ALA A 68 -0.62 -7.35 5.79
C ALA A 68 0.12 -8.25 6.80
N ALA A 69 0.47 -7.68 7.95
CA ALA A 69 1.07 -8.39 9.07
C ALA A 69 0.08 -9.27 9.87
N GLY A 70 -1.21 -9.29 9.54
CA GLY A 70 -2.22 -10.18 10.15
C GLY A 70 -2.94 -9.62 11.37
N GLY A 71 -2.79 -8.33 11.64
CA GLY A 71 -3.50 -7.61 12.69
C GLY A 71 -4.91 -7.19 12.31
N GLU A 72 -5.74 -6.97 13.33
CA GLU A 72 -7.03 -6.29 13.22
C GLU A 72 -6.96 -4.95 13.97
N PRO A 73 -7.42 -3.83 13.41
CA PRO A 73 -7.26 -2.52 14.04
C PRO A 73 -8.11 -2.39 15.31
N GLU A 74 -7.50 -1.94 16.41
CA GLU A 74 -8.17 -1.76 17.71
C GLU A 74 -7.96 -0.36 18.30
N PHE A 75 -6.73 0.15 18.29
CA PHE A 75 -6.41 1.49 18.82
C PHE A 75 -5.57 2.30 17.84
N CYS A 76 -5.79 3.61 17.83
CA CYS A 76 -4.92 4.54 17.13
C CYS A 76 -4.58 5.80 17.94
N LEU A 77 -3.42 6.39 17.63
CA LEU A 77 -2.98 7.69 18.11
C LEU A 77 -2.69 8.61 16.93
N LEU A 78 -3.19 9.85 16.98
CA LEU A 78 -3.10 10.79 15.85
C LEU A 78 -2.32 12.05 16.23
N ASN A 79 -1.24 12.33 15.52
CA ASN A 79 -0.44 13.54 15.68
C ASN A 79 -0.65 14.48 14.48
N LEU A 80 -0.94 15.76 14.76
CA LEU A 80 -1.24 16.78 13.74
C LEU A 80 -0.26 17.96 13.85
N GLY A 81 0.64 18.08 12.88
CA GLY A 81 1.38 19.29 12.59
C GLY A 81 0.54 20.23 11.73
N LEU A 82 0.25 21.43 12.23
CA LEU A 82 -0.58 22.43 11.56
C LEU A 82 0.22 23.70 11.22
N PRO A 83 0.02 24.31 10.02
CA PRO A 83 0.60 25.60 9.68
C PRO A 83 -0.04 26.74 10.50
N GLU A 84 0.62 27.90 10.49
CA GLU A 84 0.10 29.14 11.09
C GLU A 84 -0.10 30.23 10.01
N PRO A 85 -1.30 30.83 9.88
CA PRO A 85 -2.52 30.51 10.63
C PRO A 85 -3.09 29.14 10.25
N ALA A 86 -3.73 28.47 11.21
CA ALA A 86 -4.44 27.22 10.96
C ALA A 86 -5.73 27.50 10.16
N ASP A 87 -5.99 26.69 9.14
CA ASP A 87 -7.26 26.72 8.41
C ASP A 87 -8.31 25.87 9.16
N GLU A 88 -9.23 26.56 9.84
CA GLU A 88 -10.29 25.94 10.63
C GLU A 88 -11.28 25.14 9.77
N GLU A 89 -11.51 25.53 8.52
CA GLU A 89 -12.41 24.80 7.60
C GLU A 89 -11.77 23.48 7.20
N PHE A 90 -10.49 23.51 6.81
CA PHE A 90 -9.69 22.31 6.55
C PHE A 90 -9.71 21.34 7.74
N ILE A 91 -9.41 21.85 8.94
CA ILE A 91 -9.32 21.02 10.16
C ILE A 91 -10.66 20.38 10.50
N THR A 92 -11.75 21.15 10.38
CA THR A 92 -13.11 20.65 10.63
C THR A 92 -13.49 19.55 9.64
N GLU A 93 -13.20 19.75 8.35
CA GLU A 93 -13.47 18.74 7.32
C GLU A 93 -12.60 17.48 7.53
N PHE A 94 -11.31 17.63 7.80
CA PHE A 94 -10.41 16.52 8.10
C PHE A 94 -10.91 15.72 9.29
N ALA A 95 -11.18 16.37 10.43
CA ALA A 95 -11.60 15.70 11.65
C ALA A 95 -12.95 14.99 11.50
N SER A 96 -13.91 15.61 10.80
CA SER A 96 -15.21 15.00 10.55
C SER A 96 -15.12 13.78 9.61
N SER A 97 -14.28 13.88 8.57
CA SER A 97 -14.05 12.79 7.61
C SER A 97 -13.29 11.63 8.26
N PHE A 98 -12.22 11.92 8.99
CA PHE A 98 -11.44 10.91 9.72
C PHE A 98 -12.30 10.16 10.74
N ARG A 99 -13.13 10.87 11.50
CA ARG A 99 -14.08 10.25 12.45
C ARG A 99 -15.09 9.34 11.74
N ALA A 100 -15.60 9.76 10.59
CA ALA A 100 -16.54 8.95 9.82
C ALA A 100 -15.87 7.66 9.31
N LEU A 101 -14.69 7.78 8.72
CA LEU A 101 -13.90 6.62 8.24
C LEU A 101 -13.54 5.67 9.38
N LEU A 102 -13.04 6.19 10.50
CA LEU A 102 -12.64 5.38 11.65
C LEU A 102 -13.82 4.57 12.21
N SER A 103 -15.04 5.10 12.13
CA SER A 103 -16.26 4.42 12.61
C SER A 103 -16.65 3.18 11.80
N GLU A 104 -16.05 2.97 10.63
CA GLU A 104 -16.23 1.76 9.80
C GLU A 104 -15.40 0.58 10.31
N PHE A 105 -14.47 0.83 11.23
CA PHE A 105 -13.56 -0.17 11.79
C PHE A 105 -13.78 -0.34 13.30
N PRO A 106 -13.46 -1.50 13.89
CA PRO A 106 -13.49 -1.70 15.34
C PRO A 106 -12.31 -0.99 16.04
N CYS A 107 -11.97 0.23 15.64
CA CYS A 107 -10.80 0.97 16.08
C CYS A 107 -11.19 2.25 16.84
N SER A 108 -10.50 2.52 17.95
CA SER A 108 -10.71 3.72 18.77
C SER A 108 -9.51 4.66 18.71
N LEU A 109 -9.76 5.95 18.45
CA LEU A 109 -8.76 7.01 18.65
C LEU A 109 -8.59 7.25 20.15
N VAL A 110 -7.46 6.84 20.71
CA VAL A 110 -7.22 6.85 22.18
C VAL A 110 -6.28 7.96 22.63
N GLY A 111 -5.68 8.70 21.71
CA GLY A 111 -4.77 9.79 22.04
C GLY A 111 -4.18 10.46 20.81
N GLY A 112 -3.29 11.41 21.05
CA GLY A 112 -2.67 12.20 20.00
C GLY A 112 -2.01 13.46 20.53
N ASP A 113 -1.40 14.20 19.61
CA ASP A 113 -0.81 15.51 19.87
C ASP A 113 -1.07 16.48 18.71
N THR A 114 -0.98 17.78 18.99
CA THR A 114 -1.07 18.83 17.96
C THR A 114 0.06 19.83 18.16
N PHE A 115 0.76 20.17 17.08
CA PHE A 115 1.90 21.09 17.14
C PHE A 115 1.98 21.97 15.90
N ARG A 116 2.79 23.03 15.98
CA ARG A 116 3.04 23.95 14.87
C ARG A 116 4.08 23.37 13.91
N SER A 117 3.79 23.43 12.61
CA SER A 117 4.70 23.01 11.52
C SER A 117 4.68 24.02 10.37
N ARG A 118 5.55 23.84 9.36
CA ARG A 118 5.61 24.74 8.18
C ARG A 118 4.47 24.50 7.18
N GLY A 119 4.03 23.26 7.07
CA GLY A 119 2.88 22.82 6.30
C GLY A 119 2.20 21.70 7.07
N TYR A 120 1.18 21.08 6.49
CA TYR A 120 0.47 20.00 7.17
C TYR A 120 1.33 18.74 7.31
N LEU A 121 1.37 18.18 8.52
CA LEU A 121 2.00 16.89 8.82
C LEU A 121 1.01 16.06 9.62
N PHE A 122 0.73 14.85 9.18
CA PHE A 122 -0.17 13.94 9.84
C PHE A 122 0.57 12.65 10.12
N SER A 123 0.57 12.18 11.35
CA SER A 123 1.14 10.89 11.70
C SER A 123 0.12 10.09 12.50
N LEU A 124 -0.09 8.85 12.09
CA LEU A 124 -1.01 7.94 12.75
C LEU A 124 -0.19 6.74 13.22
N THR A 125 -0.39 6.36 14.47
CA THR A 125 0.04 5.06 14.98
C THR A 125 -1.22 4.20 15.07
N LEU A 126 -1.18 3.00 14.49
CA LEU A 126 -2.29 2.05 14.51
C LEU A 126 -1.83 0.74 15.13
N SER A 127 -2.68 0.13 15.94
CA SER A 127 -2.33 -1.11 16.64
C SER A 127 -3.53 -2.01 16.87
N GLY A 128 -3.24 -3.29 17.10
CA GLY A 128 -4.26 -4.28 17.38
C GLY A 128 -3.76 -5.72 17.45
N PRO A 129 -4.61 -6.67 17.87
CA PRO A 129 -4.24 -8.07 18.02
C PRO A 129 -4.02 -8.75 16.66
N ALA A 130 -3.16 -9.76 16.63
CA ALA A 130 -2.89 -10.55 15.41
C ALA A 130 -2.92 -12.05 15.69
N LEU A 131 -3.99 -12.75 15.29
CA LEU A 131 -4.07 -14.20 15.51
C LEU A 131 -2.99 -14.98 14.75
N TYR A 132 -2.61 -14.50 13.57
CA TYR A 132 -1.61 -15.11 12.71
C TYR A 132 -0.63 -14.03 12.25
N PRO A 133 0.32 -13.60 13.12
CA PRO A 133 1.27 -12.57 12.76
C PRO A 133 2.13 -13.03 11.58
N ARG A 134 2.28 -12.17 10.58
CA ARG A 134 3.07 -12.37 9.37
C ARG A 134 4.19 -11.35 9.31
N PHE A 135 5.32 -11.79 8.77
CA PHE A 135 6.54 -11.02 8.64
C PHE A 135 7.13 -11.27 7.25
N ARG A 136 8.16 -10.51 6.87
CA ARG A 136 8.90 -10.63 5.61
C ARG A 136 9.82 -11.86 5.62
N ARG A 137 9.23 -13.04 5.69
CA ARG A 137 9.89 -14.36 5.73
C ARG A 137 9.58 -15.17 4.49
N ALA A 138 10.56 -15.95 4.05
CA ALA A 138 10.42 -16.88 2.94
C ALA A 138 11.30 -18.11 3.19
N SER A 139 11.01 -19.19 2.48
CA SER A 139 11.87 -20.36 2.35
C SER A 139 12.34 -20.52 0.91
N GLN A 140 13.38 -21.32 0.71
CA GLN A 140 13.82 -21.69 -0.63
C GLN A 140 12.68 -22.37 -1.42
N ASN A 141 12.48 -21.94 -2.65
CA ASN A 141 11.42 -22.35 -3.58
C ASN A 141 10.00 -21.89 -3.22
N ASP A 142 9.83 -21.00 -2.24
CA ASP A 142 8.54 -20.34 -2.06
C ASP A 142 8.19 -19.51 -3.30
N GLY A 143 6.93 -19.54 -3.73
CA GLY A 143 6.42 -18.58 -4.70
C GLY A 143 6.27 -17.20 -4.07
N LEU A 144 6.56 -16.15 -4.85
CA LEU A 144 6.15 -14.79 -4.55
C LEU A 144 4.83 -14.50 -5.26
N PHE A 145 3.82 -14.10 -4.49
CA PHE A 145 2.49 -13.79 -4.97
C PHE A 145 2.12 -12.34 -4.68
N LEU A 146 1.29 -11.76 -5.53
CA LEU A 146 0.80 -10.39 -5.44
C LEU A 146 -0.72 -10.37 -5.50
N SER A 147 -1.37 -9.64 -4.60
CA SER A 147 -2.81 -9.35 -4.72
C SER A 147 -3.09 -8.22 -5.72
N GLY A 148 -4.28 -8.24 -6.31
CA GLY A 148 -4.80 -7.12 -7.09
C GLY A 148 -3.96 -6.79 -8.34
N HIS A 149 -3.82 -5.50 -8.64
CA HIS A 149 -3.09 -5.00 -9.82
C HIS A 149 -2.20 -3.82 -9.43
N VAL A 150 -1.15 -3.56 -10.22
CA VAL A 150 -0.19 -2.48 -9.96
C VAL A 150 -0.13 -1.44 -11.07
N GLY A 151 0.35 -0.23 -10.74
CA GLY A 151 0.59 0.86 -11.69
C GLY A 151 -0.50 1.93 -11.76
N MET A 152 -1.64 1.68 -11.12
CA MET A 152 -2.78 2.60 -11.17
C MET A 152 -2.57 3.82 -10.27
N SER A 153 -1.87 3.68 -9.14
CA SER A 153 -1.54 4.82 -8.28
C SER A 153 -0.62 5.81 -9.00
N ARG A 154 0.47 5.33 -9.62
CA ARG A 154 1.35 6.18 -10.43
C ARG A 154 0.63 6.82 -11.62
N LEU A 155 -0.28 6.09 -12.27
CA LEU A 155 -1.10 6.68 -13.33
C LEU A 155 -1.99 7.82 -12.81
N GLY A 156 -2.56 7.66 -11.61
CA GLY A 156 -3.31 8.73 -10.94
C GLY A 156 -2.46 9.96 -10.67
N TYR A 157 -1.26 9.74 -10.13
CA TYR A 157 -0.27 10.80 -9.92
C TYR A 157 0.06 11.55 -11.21
N ASP A 158 0.44 10.81 -12.28
CA ASP A 158 0.76 11.40 -13.59
C ASP A 158 -0.39 12.25 -14.15
N LEU A 159 -1.64 11.79 -13.99
CA LEU A 159 -2.82 12.50 -14.46
C LEU A 159 -3.08 13.79 -13.66
N LEU A 160 -2.90 13.75 -12.35
CA LEU A 160 -3.01 14.91 -11.47
C LEU A 160 -1.91 15.93 -11.72
N GLU A 161 -0.64 15.51 -11.87
CA GLU A 161 0.47 16.39 -12.27
C GLU A 161 0.18 17.09 -13.60
N LYS A 162 -0.36 16.34 -14.58
CA LYS A 162 -0.62 16.88 -15.91
C LYS A 162 -1.82 17.82 -15.97
N SER A 163 -2.89 17.50 -15.23
CA SER A 163 -4.23 18.08 -15.48
C SER A 163 -4.93 18.64 -14.25
N GLY A 164 -4.35 18.46 -13.06
CA GLY A 164 -4.95 18.79 -11.78
C GLY A 164 -6.12 17.89 -11.40
N ARG A 165 -6.73 18.17 -10.24
CA ARG A 165 -7.94 17.47 -9.78
C ARG A 165 -9.13 17.78 -10.70
N PRO A 166 -9.83 16.77 -11.23
CA PRO A 166 -11.07 17.00 -11.98
C PRO A 166 -12.14 17.70 -11.13
N ALA A 167 -12.74 18.77 -11.65
CA ALA A 167 -13.70 19.62 -10.91
C ALA A 167 -14.99 18.88 -10.50
N ASP A 168 -15.30 17.78 -11.19
CA ASP A 168 -16.46 16.94 -10.95
C ASP A 168 -16.15 15.71 -10.06
N LEU A 169 -14.94 15.58 -9.45
CA LEU A 169 -14.45 14.33 -8.82
C LEU A 169 -15.44 13.70 -7.84
N GLU A 170 -16.10 14.56 -7.07
CA GLU A 170 -17.06 14.20 -6.02
C GLU A 170 -18.53 14.37 -6.42
N LYS A 171 -18.79 15.10 -7.52
CA LYS A 171 -20.15 15.41 -8.00
C LYS A 171 -20.71 14.31 -8.89
N ASN A 172 -19.83 13.50 -9.47
CA ASN A 172 -20.24 12.36 -10.27
C ASN A 172 -20.41 11.11 -9.38
N PRO A 173 -21.64 10.61 -9.16
CA PRO A 173 -21.86 9.40 -8.37
C PRO A 173 -21.24 8.15 -9.00
N GLU A 174 -20.98 8.14 -10.30
CA GLU A 174 -20.22 7.07 -10.96
C GLU A 174 -18.76 7.06 -10.51
N TRP A 175 -18.22 8.21 -10.12
CA TRP A 175 -16.87 8.28 -9.62
C TRP A 175 -16.82 7.67 -8.23
N ARG A 176 -17.80 7.98 -7.36
CA ARG A 176 -17.82 7.60 -5.92
C ARG A 176 -17.59 6.12 -5.60
N ASN A 177 -17.84 5.19 -6.51
CA ASN A 177 -17.71 3.76 -6.26
C ASN A 177 -16.96 3.05 -7.40
N PRO A 178 -15.61 3.02 -7.38
CA PRO A 178 -14.80 2.30 -8.36
C PRO A 178 -14.84 0.77 -8.16
N GLU A 179 -15.29 0.22 -7.03
CA GLU A 179 -15.50 -1.23 -6.86
C GLU A 179 -16.60 -1.77 -7.79
N ARG A 180 -17.63 -0.95 -8.10
CA ARG A 180 -18.57 -1.22 -9.20
C ARG A 180 -17.87 -1.35 -10.56
N MET A 181 -16.62 -0.94 -10.67
CA MET A 181 -15.83 -0.96 -11.90
C MET A 181 -14.75 -2.05 -11.92
N ALA A 182 -14.38 -2.60 -10.76
CA ALA A 182 -13.48 -3.76 -10.62
C ALA A 182 -14.24 -5.11 -10.52
N ALA A 183 -15.58 -5.08 -10.57
CA ALA A 183 -16.41 -6.27 -10.60
C ALA A 183 -16.05 -7.18 -11.79
N SER A 184 -16.08 -8.50 -11.59
CA SER A 184 -15.80 -9.49 -12.62
C SER A 184 -16.69 -9.28 -13.87
N PRO A 185 -16.26 -9.70 -15.08
CA PRO A 185 -17.05 -9.59 -16.30
C PRO A 185 -18.48 -10.15 -16.17
N MET A 186 -18.69 -11.15 -15.32
CA MET A 186 -20.01 -11.73 -15.01
C MET A 186 -20.91 -10.77 -14.21
N GLN A 187 -20.36 -10.03 -13.25
CA GLN A 187 -21.11 -9.08 -12.42
C GLN A 187 -21.50 -7.82 -13.20
N LEU A 188 -20.67 -7.41 -14.17
CA LEU A 188 -20.96 -6.30 -15.10
C LEU A 188 -22.13 -6.64 -16.05
N ALA A 189 -22.26 -7.90 -16.46
CA ALA A 189 -23.33 -8.35 -17.37
C ALA A 189 -24.73 -8.32 -16.72
N GLU A 190 -24.83 -8.58 -15.42
CA GLU A 190 -26.09 -8.57 -14.68
C GLU A 190 -26.56 -7.15 -14.29
N MET A 191 -25.65 -6.16 -14.27
CA MET A 191 -25.95 -4.79 -13.84
C MET A 191 -26.28 -3.82 -15.00
N ASN A 192 -26.05 -4.23 -16.25
CA ASN A 192 -26.14 -3.36 -17.44
C ASN A 192 -27.55 -3.30 -18.07
N GLU A 193 -28.51 -2.76 -17.31
CA GLU A 193 -29.72 -2.15 -17.87
C GLU A 193 -29.85 -0.67 -17.43
N ARG A 194 -29.02 0.22 -17.98
CA ARG A 194 -29.37 1.66 -18.19
C ARG A 194 -28.32 2.42 -19.00
N LYS A 195 -28.77 3.05 -20.10
CA LYS A 195 -27.97 3.88 -21.02
C LYS A 195 -27.50 5.19 -20.37
N ASN A 196 -26.20 5.30 -20.09
CA ASN A 196 -25.34 6.50 -20.15
C ASN A 196 -23.95 6.18 -19.55
N GLU A 197 -23.33 5.07 -19.94
CA GLU A 197 -22.04 4.68 -19.34
C GLU A 197 -20.89 5.54 -19.87
N MET A 198 -20.11 6.09 -18.94
CA MET A 198 -18.83 6.72 -19.22
C MET A 198 -17.90 5.75 -19.98
N PRO A 199 -17.16 6.19 -21.03
CA PRO A 199 -16.24 5.31 -21.77
C PRO A 199 -15.24 4.61 -20.85
N GLU A 200 -14.90 3.35 -21.14
CA GLU A 200 -14.02 2.51 -20.32
C GLU A 200 -12.67 3.17 -20.02
N GLU A 201 -12.06 3.82 -21.02
CA GLU A 201 -10.80 4.54 -20.84
C GLU A 201 -10.90 5.64 -19.77
N LYS A 202 -11.94 6.47 -19.87
CA LYS A 202 -12.21 7.54 -18.89
C LYS A 202 -12.56 6.99 -17.51
N ARG A 203 -13.23 5.83 -17.46
CA ARG A 203 -13.47 5.06 -16.24
C ARG A 203 -12.15 4.68 -15.57
N LEU A 204 -11.21 4.10 -16.31
CA LEU A 204 -9.93 3.70 -15.75
C LEU A 204 -9.04 4.88 -15.34
N GLU A 205 -9.08 6.01 -16.06
CA GLU A 205 -8.41 7.25 -15.63
C GLU A 205 -8.91 7.73 -14.26
N VAL A 206 -10.23 7.70 -14.04
CA VAL A 206 -10.84 8.08 -12.76
C VAL A 206 -10.44 7.11 -11.65
N ALA A 207 -10.43 5.81 -11.95
CA ALA A 207 -9.97 4.79 -11.01
C ALA A 207 -8.50 5.02 -10.63
N ALA A 208 -7.64 5.41 -11.58
CA ALA A 208 -6.24 5.73 -11.33
C ALA A 208 -6.09 6.95 -10.41
N ILE A 209 -6.77 8.07 -10.72
CA ILE A 209 -6.75 9.29 -9.89
C ILE A 209 -7.22 8.98 -8.46
N ARG A 210 -8.26 8.16 -8.32
CA ARG A 210 -8.75 7.72 -7.01
C ARG A 210 -7.76 6.81 -6.29
N ARG A 211 -7.13 5.86 -6.98
CA ARG A 211 -6.11 4.99 -6.42
C ARG A 211 -4.98 5.81 -5.80
N HIS A 212 -4.59 6.92 -6.43
CA HIS A 212 -3.57 7.81 -5.87
C HIS A 212 -4.05 8.69 -4.71
N LEU A 213 -5.24 9.29 -4.81
CA LEU A 213 -5.76 10.21 -3.78
C LEU A 213 -6.29 9.48 -2.54
N ARG A 214 -6.87 8.31 -2.75
CA ARG A 214 -7.53 7.45 -1.76
C ARG A 214 -7.08 6.00 -1.99
N PRO A 215 -5.79 5.69 -1.78
CA PRO A 215 -5.32 4.31 -1.89
C PRO A 215 -5.99 3.49 -0.80
N GLU A 216 -6.61 2.39 -1.20
CA GLU A 216 -7.34 1.50 -0.30
C GLU A 216 -6.51 0.24 -0.02
N ALA A 217 -6.22 -0.02 1.25
CA ALA A 217 -5.65 -1.29 1.71
C ALA A 217 -6.50 -2.48 1.26
N ASN A 218 -5.88 -3.53 0.74
CA ASN A 218 -6.59 -4.73 0.30
C ASN A 218 -7.03 -5.62 1.49
N LEU A 219 -8.02 -5.13 2.25
CA LEU A 219 -8.54 -5.80 3.45
C LEU A 219 -9.18 -7.16 3.14
N GLN A 220 -9.71 -7.34 1.93
CA GLN A 220 -10.27 -8.62 1.50
C GLN A 220 -9.17 -9.68 1.39
N ALA A 221 -8.08 -9.37 0.69
CA ALA A 221 -6.95 -10.28 0.56
C ALA A 221 -6.31 -10.56 1.93
N ALA A 222 -6.15 -9.55 2.79
CA ALA A 222 -5.64 -9.76 4.15
C ALA A 222 -6.52 -10.72 5.00
N ARG A 223 -7.85 -10.55 4.95
CA ARG A 223 -8.80 -11.48 5.60
C ARG A 223 -8.74 -12.88 5.01
N GLN A 224 -8.54 -13.00 3.69
CA GLN A 224 -8.39 -14.30 3.03
C GLN A 224 -7.12 -15.03 3.51
N LEU A 225 -6.00 -14.32 3.70
CA LEU A 225 -4.78 -14.91 4.28
C LEU A 225 -5.02 -15.40 5.72
N ASN A 226 -5.71 -14.61 6.57
CA ASN A 226 -6.12 -15.05 7.91
C ASN A 226 -7.00 -16.31 7.85
N ALA A 227 -7.97 -16.35 6.93
CA ALA A 227 -8.87 -17.49 6.74
C ALA A 227 -8.13 -18.75 6.27
N LEU A 228 -7.12 -18.60 5.40
CA LEU A 228 -6.24 -19.69 4.95
C LEU A 228 -5.40 -20.23 6.12
N GLN A 229 -4.75 -19.36 6.89
CA GLN A 229 -3.93 -19.77 8.03
C GLN A 229 -4.75 -20.44 9.14
N SER A 230 -6.00 -20.03 9.35
CA SER A 230 -6.91 -20.71 10.29
C SER A 230 -7.25 -22.15 9.88
N GLN A 231 -7.08 -22.48 8.60
CA GLN A 231 -7.21 -23.83 8.05
C GLN A 231 -5.86 -24.54 7.90
N ALA A 232 -4.81 -24.03 8.56
CA ALA A 232 -3.44 -24.54 8.49
C ALA A 232 -2.83 -24.52 7.07
N PHE A 233 -3.29 -23.64 6.19
CA PHE A 233 -2.63 -23.39 4.91
C PHE A 233 -1.26 -22.73 5.14
N PRO A 234 -0.18 -23.19 4.47
CA PRO A 234 1.16 -22.65 4.70
C PRO A 234 1.34 -21.27 4.07
N ILE A 235 1.62 -20.28 4.88
CA ILE A 235 2.11 -18.96 4.45
C ILE A 235 3.42 -18.72 5.18
N SER A 236 4.49 -18.49 4.42
CA SER A 236 5.81 -18.26 4.99
C SER A 236 5.96 -16.82 5.49
N GLY A 237 5.41 -15.87 4.74
CA GLY A 237 5.48 -14.45 5.08
C GLY A 237 4.60 -13.59 4.20
N ALA A 238 4.41 -12.34 4.62
CA ALA A 238 3.68 -11.33 3.85
C ALA A 238 4.17 -9.93 4.23
N MET A 239 3.95 -8.98 3.33
CA MET A 239 4.09 -7.54 3.55
C MET A 239 3.15 -6.78 2.63
N ASP A 240 2.98 -5.49 2.89
CA ASP A 240 2.25 -4.61 1.98
C ASP A 240 3.13 -4.16 0.79
N LEU A 241 2.50 -3.59 -0.24
CA LEU A 241 3.16 -3.02 -1.42
C LEU A 241 2.96 -1.50 -1.43
N SER A 242 3.91 -0.78 -0.86
CA SER A 242 3.83 0.66 -0.58
C SER A 242 4.85 1.48 -1.37
N ASP A 243 6.06 0.98 -1.61
CA ASP A 243 7.11 1.68 -2.37
C ASP A 243 7.28 1.12 -3.79
N GLY A 244 6.56 0.05 -4.10
CA GLY A 244 6.53 -0.57 -5.42
C GLY A 244 7.46 -1.78 -5.53
N ILE A 245 7.23 -2.58 -6.58
CA ILE A 245 7.82 -3.92 -6.75
C ILE A 245 9.34 -3.90 -6.63
N PHE A 246 10.02 -2.89 -7.19
CA PHE A 246 11.48 -2.84 -7.14
C PHE A 246 12.03 -2.68 -5.71
N ILE A 247 11.44 -1.80 -4.90
CA ILE A 247 11.91 -1.51 -3.55
C ILE A 247 11.44 -2.61 -2.60
N ASP A 248 10.16 -2.94 -2.62
CA ASP A 248 9.57 -3.86 -1.64
C ASP A 248 10.01 -5.30 -1.85
N CYS A 249 10.21 -5.76 -3.09
CA CYS A 249 10.81 -7.07 -3.31
C CYS A 249 12.28 -7.13 -2.84
N GLN A 250 13.04 -6.04 -2.98
CA GLN A 250 14.41 -5.99 -2.46
C GLN A 250 14.39 -6.10 -0.92
N ARG A 251 13.49 -5.36 -0.25
CA ARG A 251 13.32 -5.44 1.21
C ARG A 251 12.87 -6.83 1.67
N PHE A 252 11.96 -7.47 0.93
CA PHE A 252 11.51 -8.83 1.24
C PHE A 252 12.67 -9.84 1.08
N ALA A 253 13.46 -9.73 0.01
CA ALA A 253 14.65 -10.56 -0.17
C ALA A 253 15.65 -10.38 0.99
N GLU A 254 15.97 -9.13 1.34
CA GLU A 254 16.89 -8.81 2.44
C GLU A 254 16.41 -9.35 3.78
N SER A 255 15.14 -9.13 4.12
CA SER A 255 14.56 -9.54 5.40
C SER A 255 14.37 -11.05 5.51
N SER A 256 14.06 -11.72 4.40
CA SER A 256 13.91 -13.18 4.39
C SER A 256 15.26 -13.91 4.44
N GLY A 257 16.36 -13.27 4.04
CA GLY A 257 17.66 -13.94 3.89
C GLY A 257 17.80 -14.74 2.59
N HIS A 258 16.85 -14.63 1.66
CA HIS A 258 16.78 -15.40 0.42
C HIS A 258 16.83 -14.51 -0.82
N ASN A 259 17.53 -14.95 -1.87
CA ASN A 259 17.43 -14.30 -3.16
C ASN A 259 16.00 -14.40 -3.69
N LEU A 260 15.57 -13.42 -4.47
CA LEU A 260 14.23 -13.36 -5.03
C LEU A 260 14.27 -13.06 -6.52
N ASP A 261 13.65 -13.89 -7.34
CA ASP A 261 13.51 -13.66 -8.78
C ASP A 261 12.08 -13.24 -9.10
N VAL A 262 11.92 -12.07 -9.70
CA VAL A 262 10.61 -11.49 -10.04
C VAL A 262 10.48 -11.39 -11.56
N ASN A 263 9.42 -11.98 -12.11
CA ASN A 263 9.06 -11.83 -13.51
C ASN A 263 8.14 -10.63 -13.70
N LEU A 264 8.66 -9.56 -14.31
CA LEU A 264 7.88 -8.34 -14.55
C LEU A 264 6.73 -8.55 -15.55
N GLU A 265 6.79 -9.58 -16.41
CA GLU A 265 5.70 -9.92 -17.33
C GLU A 265 4.52 -10.61 -16.64
N SER A 266 4.73 -11.13 -15.43
CA SER A 266 3.67 -11.74 -14.62
C SER A 266 2.88 -10.71 -13.80
N LEU A 267 3.28 -9.43 -13.81
CA LEU A 267 2.61 -8.41 -13.01
C LEU A 267 1.17 -8.19 -13.50
N PRO A 268 0.16 -8.34 -12.64
CA PRO A 268 -1.22 -8.00 -12.98
C PRO A 268 -1.34 -6.48 -13.17
N VAL A 269 -1.75 -6.07 -14.37
CA VAL A 269 -1.90 -4.66 -14.76
C VAL A 269 -3.20 -4.44 -15.54
N LEU A 270 -3.80 -3.26 -15.36
CA LEU A 270 -4.94 -2.84 -16.17
C LEU A 270 -4.50 -2.25 -17.53
N PRO A 271 -5.37 -2.22 -18.56
CA PRO A 271 -4.98 -1.83 -19.92
C PRO A 271 -4.23 -0.49 -20.04
N PRO A 272 -4.61 0.61 -19.33
CA PRO A 272 -3.88 1.87 -19.40
C PRO A 272 -2.44 1.77 -18.89
N VAL A 273 -2.19 0.94 -17.87
CA VAL A 273 -0.87 0.69 -17.32
C VAL A 273 -0.07 -0.24 -18.23
N SER A 274 -0.70 -1.28 -18.78
CA SER A 274 -0.07 -2.22 -19.71
C SER A 274 0.61 -1.49 -20.88
N SER A 275 -0.06 -0.47 -21.43
CA SER A 275 0.48 0.36 -22.52
C SER A 275 1.76 1.14 -22.17
N ARG A 276 2.03 1.33 -20.87
CA ARG A 276 3.22 2.04 -20.35
C ARG A 276 4.37 1.09 -20.01
N GLY A 277 4.13 -0.21 -20.02
CA GLY A 277 5.12 -1.26 -19.85
C GLY A 277 5.39 -1.66 -18.39
N ALA A 278 6.02 -2.82 -18.22
CA ALA A 278 6.18 -3.46 -16.92
C ALA A 278 7.07 -2.67 -15.94
N HIS A 279 8.08 -1.93 -16.43
CA HIS A 279 8.89 -1.03 -15.59
C HIS A 279 8.07 0.06 -14.94
N TYR A 280 7.12 0.64 -15.69
CA TYR A 280 6.24 1.69 -15.16
C TYR A 280 5.37 1.16 -14.03
N ALA A 281 4.80 -0.04 -14.22
CA ALA A 281 3.99 -0.73 -13.22
C ALA A 281 4.80 -1.11 -11.98
N ALA A 282 6.00 -1.66 -12.16
CA ALA A 282 6.88 -2.13 -11.09
C ALA A 282 7.47 -1.02 -10.20
N SER A 283 7.41 0.24 -10.65
CA SER A 283 7.88 1.41 -9.90
C SER A 283 6.72 2.28 -9.38
N SER A 284 5.50 1.74 -9.38
CA SER A 284 4.34 2.38 -8.79
C SER A 284 4.24 2.02 -7.31
N GLY A 285 4.37 3.01 -6.44
CA GLY A 285 4.09 2.92 -5.00
C GLY A 285 2.65 3.27 -4.66
N GLU A 286 2.34 3.27 -3.37
CA GLU A 286 1.00 3.48 -2.79
C GLU A 286 -0.08 2.59 -3.42
N GLU A 287 0.29 1.38 -3.84
CA GLU A 287 -0.68 0.41 -4.36
C GLU A 287 -1.45 -0.27 -3.21
N LEU A 288 -0.85 -0.44 -2.02
CA LEU A 288 -1.49 -1.05 -0.83
C LEU A 288 -2.08 -2.45 -1.11
N GLU A 289 -1.43 -3.16 -2.03
CA GLU A 289 -1.62 -4.58 -2.28
C GLU A 289 -0.71 -5.40 -1.36
N LEU A 290 -0.81 -6.73 -1.41
CA LEU A 290 -0.04 -7.64 -0.58
C LEU A 290 0.98 -8.40 -1.42
N LEU A 291 2.22 -8.45 -0.94
CA LEU A 291 3.22 -9.43 -1.37
C LEU A 291 3.21 -10.60 -0.39
N VAL A 292 3.12 -11.82 -0.89
CA VAL A 292 3.02 -13.03 -0.06
C VAL A 292 4.02 -14.08 -0.51
N SER A 293 4.74 -14.67 0.45
CA SER A 293 5.59 -15.85 0.25
C SER A 293 4.86 -17.10 0.71
N SER A 294 4.77 -18.11 -0.15
CA SER A 294 4.17 -19.41 0.21
C SER A 294 4.82 -20.57 -0.55
N PRO A 295 4.99 -21.75 0.09
CA PRO A 295 5.45 -22.96 -0.59
C PRO A 295 4.36 -23.61 -1.46
N SER A 296 3.11 -23.15 -1.35
CA SER A 296 1.95 -23.65 -2.09
C SER A 296 1.33 -22.52 -2.92
N ASP A 297 0.71 -22.86 -4.05
CA ASP A 297 -0.04 -21.88 -4.83
C ASP A 297 -1.22 -21.32 -4.03
N LEU A 298 -1.32 -19.99 -3.99
CA LEU A 298 -2.44 -19.26 -3.41
C LEU A 298 -3.67 -19.30 -4.34
N PRO A 299 -4.87 -18.96 -3.83
CA PRO A 299 -6.06 -18.82 -4.66
C PRO A 299 -5.88 -17.82 -5.81
N ASP A 300 -6.71 -17.94 -6.86
CA ASP A 300 -6.61 -17.19 -8.13
C ASP A 300 -6.51 -15.66 -7.99
N ASP A 301 -6.99 -15.09 -6.88
CA ASP A 301 -6.90 -13.65 -6.58
C ASP A 301 -5.47 -13.18 -6.23
N PHE A 302 -4.52 -14.12 -6.11
CA PHE A 302 -3.09 -13.88 -5.88
C PHE A 302 -2.26 -14.35 -7.08
N ALA A 303 -1.77 -13.42 -7.88
CA ALA A 303 -0.93 -13.73 -9.04
C ALA A 303 0.48 -14.13 -8.61
N ARG A 304 0.97 -15.29 -9.07
CA ARG A 304 2.39 -15.66 -8.87
C ARG A 304 3.28 -14.80 -9.77
N ILE A 305 4.11 -13.96 -9.17
CA ILE A 305 4.97 -13.00 -9.88
C ILE A 305 6.46 -13.34 -9.76
N GLY A 306 6.84 -14.28 -8.91
CA GLY A 306 8.24 -14.63 -8.69
C GLY A 306 8.44 -15.87 -7.84
N GLU A 307 9.69 -16.09 -7.44
CA GLU A 307 10.10 -17.22 -6.62
C GLU A 307 11.35 -16.89 -5.79
N PHE A 308 11.36 -17.36 -4.54
CA PHE A 308 12.51 -17.26 -3.66
C PHE A 308 13.51 -18.37 -3.93
N GLY A 309 14.77 -18.00 -4.11
CA GLY A 309 15.90 -18.90 -4.34
C GLY A 309 16.63 -19.30 -3.06
N GLU A 310 17.90 -19.67 -3.22
CA GLU A 310 18.79 -20.02 -2.11
C GLU A 310 19.02 -18.84 -1.16
N SER A 311 19.33 -19.18 0.10
CA SER A 311 19.77 -18.19 1.08
C SER A 311 21.11 -17.59 0.68
N ALA A 312 21.34 -16.34 1.05
CA ALA A 312 22.57 -15.63 0.74
C ALA A 312 22.97 -14.68 1.87
N ASP A 313 24.29 -14.47 2.03
CA ASP A 313 24.81 -13.47 2.99
C ASP A 313 24.40 -12.04 2.61
N ALA A 314 24.17 -11.79 1.32
CA ALA A 314 23.66 -10.54 0.78
C ALA A 314 22.53 -10.83 -0.20
N PRO A 315 21.30 -11.09 0.30
CA PRO A 315 20.14 -11.37 -0.53
C PRO A 315 19.83 -10.22 -1.48
N ARG A 316 19.35 -10.54 -2.68
CA ARG A 316 18.91 -9.54 -3.66
C ARG A 316 17.65 -9.98 -4.40
N ALA A 317 16.84 -9.00 -4.75
CA ALA A 317 15.80 -9.15 -5.75
C ALA A 317 16.39 -8.93 -7.15
N ARG A 318 16.13 -9.87 -8.05
CA ARG A 318 16.47 -9.80 -9.48
C ARG A 318 15.17 -9.71 -10.27
N PHE A 319 15.15 -8.82 -11.25
CA PHE A 319 13.95 -8.53 -12.03
C PHE A 319 14.17 -8.99 -13.46
N PHE A 320 13.21 -9.71 -14.02
CA PHE A 320 13.31 -10.28 -15.36
C PHE A 320 12.20 -9.75 -16.26
N LEU A 321 12.55 -9.45 -17.51
CA LEU A 321 11.63 -9.05 -18.57
C LEU A 321 12.05 -9.76 -19.86
N ASN A 322 11.14 -10.50 -20.50
CA ASN A 322 11.44 -11.36 -21.66
C ASN A 322 12.59 -12.34 -21.37
N GLY A 323 12.62 -12.90 -20.16
CA GLY A 323 13.65 -13.82 -19.69
C GLY A 323 15.06 -13.21 -19.49
N LYS A 324 15.21 -11.88 -19.55
CA LYS A 324 16.49 -11.19 -19.30
C LYS A 324 16.42 -10.38 -18.03
N GLU A 325 17.47 -10.45 -17.21
CA GLU A 325 17.61 -9.58 -16.03
C GLU A 325 17.67 -8.11 -16.48
N VAL A 326 16.85 -7.27 -15.84
CA VAL A 326 16.78 -5.83 -16.09
C VAL A 326 17.21 -5.05 -14.85
N VAL A 327 17.67 -3.82 -15.06
CA VAL A 327 18.06 -2.92 -13.97
C VAL A 327 16.81 -2.39 -13.28
N SER A 328 16.75 -2.44 -11.96
CA SER A 328 15.68 -1.81 -11.19
C SER A 328 15.72 -0.29 -11.35
N ASP A 329 14.55 0.31 -11.55
CA ASP A 329 14.37 1.76 -11.47
C ASP A 329 13.31 2.04 -10.40
N PRO A 330 13.72 2.31 -9.14
CA PRO A 330 12.85 2.25 -7.97
C PRO A 330 11.76 3.33 -7.95
N GLY A 331 11.74 4.28 -8.88
CA GLY A 331 10.76 5.36 -8.87
C GLY A 331 11.08 6.40 -7.78
N PHE A 332 10.09 6.68 -6.92
CA PHE A 332 10.22 7.65 -5.83
C PHE A 332 11.01 7.05 -4.66
N GLU A 333 11.92 7.85 -4.08
CA GLU A 333 12.64 7.50 -2.85
C GLU A 333 12.81 8.79 -2.03
N HIS A 334 12.48 8.76 -0.74
CA HIS A 334 12.52 9.94 0.13
C HIS A 334 13.87 10.67 0.16
N PHE A 335 14.96 9.92 0.03
CA PHE A 335 16.32 10.43 0.19
C PHE A 335 17.18 10.21 -1.05
N ARG A 336 16.58 10.10 -2.24
CA ARG A 336 17.35 10.02 -3.49
C ARG A 336 18.25 11.26 -3.56
N ALA A 337 19.57 11.04 -3.63
CA ALA A 337 20.50 12.14 -3.85
C ALA A 337 20.09 12.84 -5.16
N SER A 338 19.91 14.16 -5.12
CA SER A 338 19.81 14.93 -6.36
C SER A 338 21.05 14.60 -7.18
N ARG A 339 20.86 14.13 -8.41
CA ARG A 339 21.96 14.15 -9.38
C ARG A 339 22.17 15.63 -9.70
N ASP A 340 23.15 16.22 -9.01
CA ASP A 340 23.62 17.58 -9.25
C ASP A 340 24.04 17.80 -10.72
#